data_AF-A0A918U0E0-F1
#
_entry.id   AF-A0A918U0E0-F1
#
_cell.length_a   1.000
_cell.length_b   1.000
_cell.length_c   1.000
_cell.angle_alpha   90.00
_cell.angle_beta   90.00
_cell.angle_gamma   90.00
#
_symmetry.space_group_name_H-M   'P 1'
#
loop_
_entity.id
_entity.type
_entity.pdbx_description
1 polymer ?
#
loop_
_entity_poly.entity_id
_entity_poly.type
_entity_poly.pdbx_seq_one_letter_code
_entity_poly.pdbx_strand_id
1 'polypeptide(L)'
;MNDNLRGFLRTYLSYEMADDTSGYLRPTLHSCNEAYVEAVRSGLRSILDDRSMSVDDYIAVTDVEFEDEKSLYRYLEDLYAYLFENAAQQPSPPA
;
A
#
# COMPACT_ATOMS: atom_id res chain seq x y z
N MET A 1 -11.44 -2.18 -4.83
CA MET A 1 -10.59 -2.61 -3.69
C MET A 1 -11.34 -3.63 -2.82
N ASN A 2 -10.65 -4.66 -2.30
CA ASN A 2 -11.23 -5.61 -1.34
C ASN A 2 -11.04 -5.17 0.12
N ASP A 3 -11.80 -5.75 1.06
CA ASP A 3 -11.79 -5.34 2.47
C ASP A 3 -10.47 -5.61 3.18
N ASN A 4 -9.75 -6.68 2.82
CA ASN A 4 -8.47 -7.02 3.42
C ASN A 4 -7.40 -5.98 3.08
N LEU A 5 -7.33 -5.58 1.80
CA LEU A 5 -6.45 -4.51 1.37
C LEU A 5 -6.84 -3.18 2.02
N ARG A 6 -8.13 -2.84 2.04
CA ARG A 6 -8.58 -1.60 2.71
C ARG A 6 -8.15 -1.57 4.19
N GLY A 7 -8.30 -2.69 4.89
CA GLY A 7 -7.84 -2.84 6.26
C GLY A 7 -6.32 -2.69 6.39
N PHE A 8 -5.55 -3.32 5.49
CA PHE A 8 -4.10 -3.20 5.46
C PHE A 8 -3.63 -1.76 5.28
N LEU A 9 -4.17 -1.05 4.27
CA LEU A 9 -3.84 0.36 4.01
C LEU A 9 -4.15 1.23 5.24
N ARG A 10 -5.35 1.08 5.82
CA ARG A 10 -5.76 1.88 6.98
C ARG A 10 -4.93 1.61 8.22
N THR A 11 -4.50 0.37 8.45
CA THR A 11 -3.78 0.00 9.68
C THR A 11 -2.29 0.31 9.61
N TYR A 12 -1.67 0.13 8.44
CA TYR A 12 -0.22 0.17 8.33
C TYR A 12 0.32 1.29 7.44
N LEU A 13 -0.56 1.96 6.69
CA LEU A 13 -0.20 3.04 5.77
C LEU A 13 -1.05 4.29 6.01
N SER A 14 -1.67 4.41 7.20
CA SER A 14 -2.28 5.66 7.64
C SER A 14 -1.22 6.76 7.81
N TYR A 15 -1.61 8.03 7.77
CA TYR A 15 -0.74 9.18 7.97
C TYR A 15 0.16 9.02 9.20
N GLU A 16 -0.37 8.50 10.31
CA GLU A 16 0.38 8.26 11.55
C GLU A 16 1.50 7.20 11.41
N MET A 17 1.33 6.24 10.49
CA MET A 17 2.22 5.09 10.33
C MET A 17 3.05 5.12 9.04
N ALA A 18 2.64 5.92 8.06
CA ALA A 18 3.20 5.90 6.71
C ALA A 18 4.66 6.37 6.66
N ASP A 19 5.08 7.22 7.61
CA ASP A 19 6.47 7.64 7.78
C ASP A 19 7.38 6.56 8.41
N ASP A 20 6.81 5.49 9.00
CA ASP A 20 7.60 4.37 9.48
C ASP A 20 8.08 3.49 8.32
N THR A 21 9.20 3.90 7.73
CA THR A 21 9.91 3.14 6.70
C THR A 21 11.05 2.29 7.25
N SER A 22 10.99 1.89 8.52
CA SER A 22 12.02 1.06 9.18
C SER A 22 12.16 -0.35 8.58
N GLY A 23 11.21 -0.76 7.74
CA GLY A 23 11.21 -2.04 7.05
C GLY A 23 10.38 -3.12 7.72
N TYR A 24 9.65 -2.82 8.79
CA TYR A 24 8.78 -3.80 9.47
C TYR A 24 7.51 -4.15 8.70
N LEU A 25 7.10 -3.34 7.72
CA LEU A 25 5.84 -3.54 7.00
C LEU A 25 5.77 -4.89 6.27
N ARG A 26 6.83 -5.26 5.52
CA ARG A 26 6.87 -6.54 4.79
C ARG A 26 6.86 -7.74 5.75
N PRO A 27 7.77 -7.84 6.75
CA PRO A 27 7.71 -8.92 7.74
C PRO A 27 6.36 -9.02 8.45
N THR A 28 5.73 -7.88 8.77
CA THR A 28 4.41 -7.84 9.42
C THR A 28 3.34 -8.45 8.53
N LEU A 29 3.25 -8.03 7.27
CA LEU A 29 2.31 -8.59 6.31
C LEU A 29 2.50 -10.11 6.16
N HIS A 30 3.73 -10.57 5.96
CA HIS A 30 4.04 -11.99 5.73
C HIS A 30 3.96 -12.86 7.00
N SER A 31 3.76 -12.27 8.18
CA SER A 31 3.45 -13.00 9.42
C SER A 31 1.97 -13.36 9.54
N CYS A 32 1.10 -12.75 8.74
CA CYS A 32 -0.32 -13.07 8.66
C CYS A 32 -0.55 -14.39 7.91
N ASN A 33 -1.79 -14.90 7.94
CA ASN A 33 -2.13 -16.11 7.20
C ASN A 33 -2.03 -15.89 5.68
N GLU A 34 -1.72 -16.96 4.93
CA GLU A 34 -1.48 -16.93 3.48
C GLU A 34 -2.67 -16.36 2.70
N ALA A 35 -3.91 -16.68 3.10
CA ALA A 35 -5.12 -16.18 2.44
C ALA A 35 -5.25 -14.65 2.55
N TYR A 36 -4.87 -14.07 3.71
CA TYR A 36 -4.83 -12.63 3.90
C TYR A 36 -3.74 -11.98 3.04
N VAL A 37 -2.53 -12.56 3.04
CA VAL A 37 -1.41 -12.06 2.22
C VAL A 37 -1.79 -12.04 0.74
N GLU A 38 -2.39 -13.13 0.23
CA GLU A 38 -2.82 -13.20 -1.16
C GLU A 38 -3.99 -12.26 -1.47
N ALA A 39 -4.89 -12.02 -0.52
CA ALA A 39 -5.95 -11.02 -0.69
C ALA A 39 -5.40 -9.58 -0.79
N VAL A 40 -4.39 -9.24 0.03
CA VAL A 40 -3.71 -7.94 -0.06
C VAL A 40 -2.96 -7.83 -1.39
N ARG A 41 -2.22 -8.88 -1.77
CA ARG A 41 -1.46 -8.93 -3.03
C ARG A 41 -2.35 -8.76 -4.25
N SER A 42 -3.39 -9.59 -4.38
CA SER A 42 -4.32 -9.56 -5.50
C SER A 42 -5.08 -8.24 -5.56
N GLY A 43 -5.53 -7.73 -4.41
CA GLY A 43 -6.20 -6.43 -4.34
C GLY A 43 -5.31 -5.29 -4.83
N LEU A 44 -4.03 -5.27 -4.41
CA LEU A 44 -3.10 -4.22 -4.80
C LEU A 44 -2.74 -4.34 -6.28
N ARG A 45 -2.52 -5.57 -6.78
CA ARG A 45 -2.31 -5.84 -8.20
C ARG A 45 -3.49 -5.35 -9.05
N SER A 46 -4.73 -5.64 -8.67
CA SER A 46 -5.91 -5.16 -9.41
C SER A 46 -5.99 -3.64 -9.48
N ILE A 47 -5.70 -2.93 -8.39
CA ILE A 47 -5.64 -1.45 -8.40
C ILE A 47 -4.57 -0.95 -9.37
N LEU A 48 -3.39 -1.56 -9.37
CA LEU A 48 -2.29 -1.18 -10.26
C LEU A 48 -2.64 -1.43 -11.73
N ASP A 49 -3.25 -2.57 -12.04
CA ASP A 49 -3.60 -2.97 -13.40
C ASP A 49 -4.75 -2.12 -13.97
N ASP A 50 -5.81 -1.91 -13.18
CA ASP A 50 -7.02 -1.21 -13.61
C ASP A 50 -6.92 0.32 -13.43
N ARG A 51 -5.88 0.81 -12.74
CA ARG A 51 -5.76 2.20 -12.28
C ARG A 51 -7.06 2.68 -11.60
N SER A 52 -7.64 1.84 -10.74
CA SER A 52 -8.99 2.04 -10.19
C SER A 52 -9.06 2.87 -8.90
N MET A 53 -7.93 3.28 -8.33
CA MET A 53 -7.85 4.07 -7.09
C MET A 53 -7.52 5.52 -7.44
N SER A 54 -8.38 6.46 -7.03
CA SER A 54 -8.07 7.89 -7.10
C SER A 54 -7.27 8.36 -5.87
N VAL A 55 -6.73 9.57 -5.94
CA VAL A 55 -6.11 10.23 -4.77
C VAL A 55 -7.11 10.40 -3.64
N ASP A 56 -8.34 10.84 -3.93
CA ASP A 56 -9.39 11.03 -2.92
C ASP A 56 -9.79 9.70 -2.26
N ASP A 57 -9.84 8.60 -3.02
CA ASP A 57 -10.12 7.28 -2.46
C ASP A 57 -9.01 6.82 -1.51
N TYR A 58 -7.75 7.10 -1.86
CA TYR A 58 -6.61 6.75 -1.02
C TYR A 58 -6.61 7.58 0.26
N ILE A 59 -6.76 8.91 0.16
CA ILE A 59 -6.87 9.84 1.29
C ILE A 59 -8.00 9.40 2.23
N ALA A 60 -9.17 9.06 1.70
CA ALA A 60 -10.31 8.62 2.52
C ALA A 60 -10.04 7.33 3.33
N VAL A 61 -8.97 6.60 3.03
CA VAL A 61 -8.59 5.36 3.71
C VAL A 61 -7.37 5.56 4.61
N THR A 62 -6.43 6.42 4.22
CA THR A 62 -5.11 6.55 4.86
C THR A 62 -4.84 7.94 5.45
N ASP A 63 -5.60 8.96 5.10
CA ASP A 63 -5.32 10.37 5.40
C ASP A 63 -3.96 10.86 4.83
N VAL A 64 -3.38 10.15 3.86
CA VAL A 64 -2.13 10.52 3.19
C VAL A 64 -2.42 11.16 1.83
N GLU A 65 -1.99 12.40 1.65
CA GLU A 65 -2.20 13.18 0.44
C GLU A 65 -1.16 12.90 -0.66
N PHE A 66 -1.58 13.04 -1.92
CA PHE A 66 -0.72 12.98 -3.09
C PHE A 66 -1.04 14.15 -4.03
N GLU A 67 -0.04 14.67 -4.74
CA GLU A 67 -0.22 15.81 -5.67
C GLU A 67 -1.10 15.42 -6.87
N ASP A 68 -0.92 14.20 -7.38
CA ASP A 68 -1.63 13.70 -8.54
C ASP A 68 -1.74 12.16 -8.53
N GLU A 69 -2.58 11.60 -9.40
CA GLU A 69 -2.68 10.13 -9.50
C GLU A 69 -1.36 9.48 -9.92
N LYS A 70 -0.53 10.17 -10.70
CA LYS A 70 0.75 9.64 -11.17
C LYS A 70 1.70 9.36 -10.01
N SER A 71 1.79 10.27 -9.05
CA SER A 71 2.62 10.15 -7.85
C SER A 71 2.08 9.07 -6.91
N LEU A 72 0.76 8.98 -6.74
CA LEU A 72 0.10 7.87 -6.03
C LEU A 72 0.48 6.53 -6.65
N TYR A 73 0.32 6.39 -7.96
CA TYR A 73 0.56 5.12 -8.63
C TYR A 73 2.02 4.71 -8.61
N ARG A 74 2.96 5.66 -8.74
CA ARG A 74 4.38 5.36 -8.55
C ARG A 74 4.64 4.81 -7.14
N TYR A 75 4.06 5.44 -6.11
CA TYR A 75 4.18 4.97 -4.74
C TYR A 75 3.59 3.55 -4.55
N LEU A 76 2.40 3.27 -5.11
CA LEU A 76 1.76 1.95 -5.03
C LEU A 76 2.56 0.87 -5.77
N GLU A 77 3.19 1.21 -6.90
CA GLU A 77 4.08 0.30 -7.65
C GLU A 77 5.32 -0.04 -6.83
N ASP A 78 5.99 0.97 -6.25
CA ASP A 78 7.16 0.77 -5.39
C ASP A 78 6.78 -0.04 -4.12
N LEU A 79 5.60 0.20 -3.57
CA LEU A 79 5.08 -0.51 -2.40
C LEU A 79 4.82 -1.99 -2.74
N TYR A 80 4.19 -2.27 -3.88
CA TYR A 80 3.97 -3.63 -4.34
C TYR A 80 5.29 -4.37 -4.56
N ALA A 81 6.26 -3.72 -5.21
CA ALA A 81 7.59 -4.28 -5.44
C ALA A 81 8.32 -4.57 -4.11
N TYR A 82 8.21 -3.67 -3.13
CA TYR A 82 8.75 -3.87 -1.80
C TYR A 82 8.11 -5.08 -1.09
N LEU A 83 6.77 -5.14 -1.05
CA LEU A 83 6.03 -6.16 -0.32
C LEU A 83 6.14 -7.56 -0.94
N PHE A 84 6.20 -7.66 -2.28
CA PHE A 84 6.02 -8.94 -2.99
C PHE A 84 7.13 -9.29 -3.98
N GLU A 85 7.97 -8.35 -4.40
CA GLU A 85 9.01 -8.57 -5.42
C GLU A 85 10.44 -8.39 -4.86
N ASN A 86 10.58 -8.38 -3.54
CA ASN A 86 11.86 -8.26 -2.82
C ASN A 86 12.62 -6.95 -3.09
N ALA A 87 11.92 -5.86 -3.42
CA ALA A 87 12.60 -4.56 -3.46
C ALA A 87 13.20 -4.25 -2.08
N ALA A 88 14.38 -3.62 -2.09
CA ALA A 88 15.20 -3.49 -0.89
C ALA A 88 14.64 -2.47 0.12
N GLN A 89 13.93 -1.45 -0.36
CA GLN A 89 13.57 -0.28 0.42
C GLN A 89 12.05 -0.07 0.41
N GLN A 90 11.48 0.19 1.59
CA GLN A 90 10.08 0.59 1.72
C GLN A 90 9.94 2.02 1.18
N PRO A 91 8.97 2.31 0.29
CA PRO A 91 8.77 3.66 -0.20
C PRO A 91 8.20 4.55 0.91
N SER A 92 8.64 5.80 0.94
CA SER A 92 8.04 6.85 1.77
C SER A 92 6.86 7.49 1.03
N PRO A 93 5.79 7.86 1.74
CA PRO A 93 4.75 8.73 1.18
C PRO A 93 5.33 10.13 0.85
N PRO A 94 4.61 10.96 0.08
CA PRO A 94 4.95 12.38 -0.07
C PRO A 94 4.95 13.09 1.29
N ALA A 95 5.80 14.12 1.42
CA ALA A 95 5.91 14.96 2.61
C ALA A 95 4.91 16.12 2.60
#